data_AF-A0A9E3DAQ6-F1
#
_entry.id   AF-A0A9E3DAQ6-F1
#
_cell.length_a   1.000
_cell.length_b   1.000
_cell.length_c   1.000
_cell.angle_alpha   90.00
_cell.angle_beta   90.00
_cell.angle_gamma   90.00
#
_symmetry.space_group_name_H-M   'P 1'
#
loop_
_entity.id
_entity.type
_entity.pdbx_description
1 polymer ?
#
loop_
_entity_poly.entity_id
_entity_poly.type
_entity_poly.pdbx_seq_one_letter_code
_entity_poly.pdbx_strand_id
1 'polypeptide(L)'
;DEFDGSVWAQVTADHLGGLPPKVDLEREQLLGEVLRSASRDGLLSAAHDLSEGGLAQAIVEAALAGETGCRIVLPEDADPFVTLFSESPGRVLVAVPRSEESRFKSMCEARGLPAVRIGVVDQGSDAVEVQGLFTVPLSELRETSESVLPRLFG
;
A
#
# COMPACT_ATOMS: atom_id res chain seq x y z
N ASP A 1 6.82 5.54 -14.31
CA ASP A 1 6.52 4.15 -13.94
C ASP A 1 7.36 3.64 -12.78
N GLU A 2 8.61 4.10 -12.61
CA GLU A 2 9.40 3.88 -11.38
C GLU A 2 9.59 2.40 -10.99
N PHE A 3 9.83 1.57 -12.00
CA PHE A 3 10.11 0.13 -11.87
C PHE A 3 11.61 -0.22 -11.91
N ASP A 4 12.46 0.75 -12.22
CA ASP A 4 13.90 0.59 -12.26
C ASP A 4 14.42 0.20 -10.87
N GLY A 5 15.04 -0.98 -10.76
CA GLY A 5 15.47 -1.54 -9.48
C GLY A 5 14.37 -2.11 -8.59
N SER A 6 13.12 -2.23 -9.09
CA SER A 6 11.99 -2.79 -8.32
C SER A 6 12.08 -4.31 -8.15
N VAL A 7 11.43 -4.84 -7.10
CA VAL A 7 11.27 -6.28 -6.90
C VAL A 7 10.50 -6.92 -8.06
N TRP A 8 9.56 -6.20 -8.68
CA TRP A 8 8.90 -6.70 -9.89
C TRP A 8 9.90 -7.00 -11.01
N ALA A 9 10.84 -6.07 -11.27
CA ALA A 9 11.83 -6.25 -12.33
C ALA A 9 12.78 -7.42 -12.02
N GLN A 10 13.11 -7.60 -10.74
CA GLN A 10 13.90 -8.75 -10.29
C GLN A 10 13.16 -10.07 -10.51
N VAL A 11 11.90 -10.16 -10.08
CA VAL A 11 11.13 -11.41 -10.13
C VAL A 11 10.79 -11.82 -11.56
N THR A 12 10.46 -10.85 -12.43
CA THR A 12 9.97 -11.15 -13.78
C THR A 12 11.05 -11.15 -14.86
N ALA A 13 12.13 -10.41 -14.66
CA ALA A 13 13.16 -10.19 -15.68
C ALA A 13 14.59 -10.45 -15.17
N ASP A 14 14.76 -10.93 -13.93
CA ASP A 14 16.07 -11.20 -13.28
C ASP A 14 17.01 -9.99 -13.38
N HIS A 15 16.45 -8.78 -13.23
CA HIS A 15 17.14 -7.52 -13.43
C HIS A 15 16.86 -6.49 -12.32
N LEU A 16 17.92 -5.84 -11.85
CA LEU A 16 17.88 -4.76 -10.84
C LEU A 16 18.48 -3.44 -11.35
N GLY A 17 18.71 -3.30 -12.66
CA GLY A 17 19.27 -2.07 -13.22
C GLY A 17 18.22 -0.99 -13.46
N GLY A 18 18.71 0.19 -13.83
CA GLY A 18 17.93 1.40 -14.01
C GLY A 18 18.29 2.49 -12.99
N LEU A 19 17.57 3.61 -13.03
CA LEU A 19 17.73 4.71 -12.08
C LEU A 19 16.63 4.62 -11.01
N PRO A 20 16.99 4.38 -9.74
CA PRO A 20 15.98 4.29 -8.69
C PRO A 20 15.23 5.62 -8.54
N PRO A 21 13.98 5.58 -8.03
CA PRO A 21 13.20 6.78 -7.78
C PRO A 21 13.98 7.79 -6.93
N LYS A 22 13.93 9.07 -7.32
CA LYS A 22 14.60 10.13 -6.57
C LYS A 22 13.81 10.44 -5.30
N VAL A 23 14.47 10.36 -4.16
CA VAL A 23 13.88 10.76 -2.87
C VAL A 23 13.66 12.28 -2.82
N ASP A 24 12.49 12.68 -2.31
CA ASP A 24 12.16 14.05 -1.93
C ASP A 24 12.06 14.12 -0.40
N LEU A 25 13.13 14.60 0.24
CA LEU A 25 13.23 14.62 1.71
C LEU A 25 12.25 15.59 2.37
N GLU A 26 11.88 16.68 1.68
CA GLU A 26 10.89 17.63 2.20
C GLU A 26 9.50 16.97 2.21
N ARG A 27 9.18 16.23 1.14
CA ARG A 27 7.96 15.41 1.09
C ARG A 27 7.95 14.31 2.16
N GLU A 28 9.06 13.63 2.39
CA GLU A 28 9.17 12.60 3.43
C GLU A 28 8.95 13.17 4.84
N GLN A 29 9.56 14.33 5.12
CA GLN A 29 9.34 15.03 6.38
C GLN A 29 7.86 15.41 6.56
N LEU A 30 7.25 15.98 5.51
CA LEU A 30 5.84 16.36 5.52
C LEU A 30 4.92 15.15 5.80
N LEU A 31 5.19 14.02 5.14
CA LEU A 31 4.47 12.77 5.36
C LEU A 31 4.59 12.31 6.81
N GLY A 32 5.80 12.30 7.37
CA GLY A 32 6.04 11.95 8.77
C GLY A 32 5.29 12.87 9.75
N GLU A 33 5.27 14.18 9.49
CA GLU A 33 4.54 15.15 10.31
C GLU A 33 3.02 14.94 10.27
N VAL A 34 2.47 14.63 9.09
CA VAL A 34 1.05 14.28 8.92
C VAL A 34 0.71 13.00 9.67
N LEU A 35 1.48 11.93 9.48
CA LEU A 35 1.24 10.64 10.14
C LEU A 35 1.34 10.75 11.65
N ARG A 36 2.34 11.47 12.16
CA ARG A 36 2.47 11.76 13.60
C ARG A 36 1.25 12.51 14.14
N SER A 37 0.80 13.54 13.43
CA SER A 37 -0.38 14.33 13.83
C SER A 37 -1.65 13.48 13.81
N ALA A 38 -1.85 12.70 12.74
CA ALA A 38 -3.00 11.83 12.57
C ALA A 38 -3.05 10.71 13.62
N SER A 39 -1.90 10.11 13.94
CA SER A 39 -1.78 9.12 15.02
C SER A 39 -2.11 9.72 16.38
N ARG A 40 -1.52 10.88 16.73
CA ARG A 40 -1.78 11.57 18.00
C ARG A 40 -3.25 11.94 18.17
N ASP A 41 -3.90 12.34 17.08
CA ASP A 41 -5.28 12.79 17.05
C ASP A 41 -6.29 11.63 16.91
N GLY A 42 -5.82 10.38 16.83
CA GLY A 42 -6.66 9.17 16.74
C GLY A 42 -7.34 8.97 15.39
N LEU A 43 -6.78 9.52 14.31
CA LEU A 43 -7.42 9.53 12.99
C LEU A 43 -7.24 8.24 12.19
N LEU A 44 -6.25 7.41 12.53
CA LEU A 44 -5.85 6.24 11.74
C LEU A 44 -6.04 4.96 12.57
N SER A 45 -6.54 3.92 11.93
CA SER A 45 -6.59 2.55 12.49
C SER A 45 -5.32 1.76 12.18
N ALA A 46 -4.70 2.02 11.03
CA ALA A 46 -3.46 1.39 10.61
C ALA A 46 -2.72 2.28 9.60
N ALA A 47 -1.41 2.07 9.48
CA ALA A 47 -0.56 2.67 8.46
C ALA A 47 0.52 1.66 8.05
N HIS A 48 0.81 1.58 6.76
CA HIS A 48 1.82 0.70 6.17
C HIS A 48 2.54 1.44 5.04
N ASP A 49 3.87 1.46 5.03
CA ASP A 49 4.62 2.09 3.93
C ASP A 49 4.46 1.29 2.63
N LEU A 50 4.65 1.99 1.51
CA LEU A 50 4.83 1.35 0.21
C LEU A 50 6.33 1.31 -0.07
N SER A 51 6.88 0.11 -0.10
CA SER A 51 8.28 -0.15 -0.38
C SER A 51 8.39 -1.21 -1.49
N GLU A 52 9.10 -2.31 -1.22
CA GLU A 52 9.29 -3.42 -2.16
C GLU A 52 7.94 -4.06 -2.54
N GLY A 53 7.71 -4.29 -3.83
CA GLY A 53 6.44 -4.81 -4.35
C GLY A 53 5.30 -3.77 -4.44
N GLY A 54 5.53 -2.54 -3.99
CA GLY A 54 4.62 -1.41 -4.19
C GLY A 54 3.30 -1.50 -3.40
N LEU A 55 2.25 -0.89 -3.95
CA LEU A 55 0.93 -0.85 -3.33
C LEU A 55 0.31 -2.24 -3.17
N ALA A 56 0.50 -3.13 -4.15
CA ALA A 56 -0.04 -4.48 -4.10
C ALA A 56 0.47 -5.25 -2.87
N GLN A 57 1.79 -5.22 -2.64
CA GLN A 57 2.40 -5.88 -1.48
C GLN A 57 1.94 -5.25 -0.17
N ALA A 58 1.92 -3.92 -0.08
CA ALA A 58 1.44 -3.21 1.12
C ALA A 58 -0.01 -3.55 1.46
N ILE A 59 -0.89 -3.74 0.46
CA ILE A 59 -2.28 -4.19 0.68
C ILE A 59 -2.31 -5.61 1.25
N VAL A 60 -1.52 -6.53 0.67
CA VAL A 60 -1.45 -7.93 1.13
C VAL A 60 -0.97 -7.99 2.58
N GLU A 61 0.12 -7.30 2.91
CA GLU A 61 0.68 -7.28 4.26
C GLU A 61 -0.29 -6.65 5.27
N ALA A 62 -0.92 -5.53 4.92
CA ALA A 62 -1.93 -4.90 5.76
C ALA A 62 -3.17 -5.79 5.97
N ALA A 63 -3.64 -6.49 4.94
CA ALA A 63 -4.79 -7.39 5.02
C ALA A 63 -4.49 -8.64 5.87
N LEU A 64 -3.29 -9.22 5.72
CA LEU A 64 -2.85 -10.37 6.51
C LEU A 64 -2.62 -10.01 7.98
N ALA A 65 -2.01 -8.85 8.26
CA ALA A 65 -1.79 -8.36 9.61
C ALA A 65 -3.09 -7.98 10.32
N GLY A 66 -4.06 -7.45 9.57
CA GLY A 66 -5.40 -7.12 10.07
C GLY A 66 -6.39 -8.28 10.09
N GLU A 67 -6.02 -9.44 9.53
CA GLU A 67 -6.90 -10.61 9.34
C GLU A 67 -8.26 -10.25 8.71
N THR A 68 -8.25 -9.33 7.75
CA THR A 68 -9.48 -8.75 7.17
C THR A 68 -9.32 -8.52 5.68
N GLY A 69 -10.35 -8.88 4.93
CA GLY A 69 -10.42 -8.61 3.50
C GLY A 69 -10.60 -7.13 3.20
N CYS A 70 -10.38 -6.77 1.93
CA CYS A 70 -10.60 -5.42 1.45
C CYS A 70 -10.96 -5.40 -0.04
N ARG A 71 -11.64 -4.34 -0.44
CA ARG A 71 -11.91 -4.03 -1.84
C ARG A 71 -11.23 -2.74 -2.24
N ILE A 72 -10.37 -2.84 -3.23
CA ILE A 72 -9.52 -1.78 -3.77
C ILE A 72 -10.09 -1.33 -5.11
N VAL A 73 -10.15 -0.02 -5.30
CA VAL A 73 -10.61 0.64 -6.52
C VAL A 73 -9.49 1.57 -6.99
N LEU A 74 -8.93 1.24 -8.14
CA LEU A 74 -7.89 2.06 -8.76
C LEU A 74 -8.53 3.26 -9.49
N PRO A 75 -7.82 4.40 -9.63
CA PRO A 75 -8.31 5.52 -10.43
C PRO A 75 -8.55 5.11 -11.88
N GLU A 76 -9.67 5.53 -12.48
CA GLU A 76 -10.09 5.10 -13.84
C GLU A 76 -9.07 5.40 -14.94
N ASP A 77 -8.36 6.53 -14.83
CA ASP A 77 -7.38 6.99 -15.81
C ASP A 77 -5.93 6.55 -15.49
N ALA A 78 -5.72 5.77 -14.44
CA ALA A 78 -4.40 5.30 -14.04
C ALA A 78 -4.07 3.95 -14.68
N ASP A 79 -2.81 3.75 -15.08
CA ASP A 79 -2.32 2.43 -15.46
C ASP A 79 -2.36 1.51 -14.22
N PRO A 80 -3.14 0.40 -14.25
CA PRO A 80 -3.28 -0.48 -13.10
C PRO A 80 -1.97 -1.09 -12.63
N PHE A 81 -1.09 -1.44 -13.57
CA PHE A 81 0.17 -2.08 -13.29
C PHE A 81 1.13 -1.10 -12.61
N VAL A 82 1.25 0.13 -13.13
CA VAL A 82 2.03 1.21 -12.48
C VAL A 82 1.50 1.55 -11.10
N THR A 83 0.18 1.63 -10.95
CA THR A 83 -0.44 1.96 -9.66
C THR A 83 -0.17 0.89 -8.61
N LEU A 84 -0.21 -0.39 -9.00
CA LEU A 84 -0.03 -1.51 -8.09
C LEU A 84 1.44 -1.78 -7.74
N PHE A 85 2.36 -1.66 -8.69
CA PHE A 85 3.73 -2.20 -8.54
C PHE A 85 4.84 -1.15 -8.56
N SER A 86 4.55 0.14 -8.77
CA SER A 86 5.58 1.17 -8.62
C SER A 86 6.10 1.20 -7.18
N GLU A 87 7.41 1.41 -7.00
CA GLU A 87 8.09 1.40 -5.69
C GLU A 87 8.59 2.80 -5.28
N SER A 88 7.87 3.85 -5.70
CA SER A 88 8.16 5.24 -5.33
C SER A 88 8.17 5.44 -3.81
N PRO A 89 9.21 6.10 -3.25
CA PRO A 89 9.28 6.46 -1.85
C PRO A 89 8.25 7.54 -1.48
N GLY A 90 8.06 7.79 -0.18
CA GLY A 90 7.19 8.86 0.30
C GLY A 90 5.71 8.59 0.10
N ARG A 91 5.31 7.31 0.21
CA ARG A 91 3.92 6.84 0.11
C ARG A 91 3.61 5.86 1.23
N VAL A 92 2.42 6.00 1.81
CA VAL A 92 1.94 5.16 2.91
C VAL A 92 0.46 4.85 2.66
N LEU A 93 0.11 3.58 2.75
CA LEU A 93 -1.26 3.10 2.83
C LEU A 93 -1.78 3.31 4.25
N VAL A 94 -2.95 3.93 4.39
CA VAL A 94 -3.58 4.14 5.70
C VAL A 94 -5.00 3.60 5.73
N ALA A 95 -5.38 3.00 6.86
CA ALA A 95 -6.77 2.66 7.16
C ALA A 95 -7.35 3.77 8.06
N VAL A 96 -8.42 4.42 7.60
CA VAL A 96 -9.05 5.56 8.28
C VAL A 96 -10.47 5.16 8.68
N PRO A 97 -10.88 5.31 9.95
CA PRO A 97 -12.28 5.14 10.34
C PRO A 97 -13.18 6.05 9.52
N ARG A 98 -14.37 5.56 9.14
CA ARG A 98 -15.33 6.33 8.34
C ARG A 98 -15.71 7.67 8.98
N SER A 99 -15.72 7.75 10.32
CA SER A 99 -15.98 9.00 11.05
C SER A 99 -14.86 10.04 10.90
N GLU A 100 -13.62 9.59 10.68
CA GLU A 100 -12.44 10.46 10.63
C GLU A 100 -12.00 10.81 9.20
N GLU A 101 -12.56 10.17 8.17
CA GLU A 101 -12.18 10.34 6.76
C GLU A 101 -12.14 11.82 6.33
N SER A 102 -13.19 12.58 6.62
CA SER A 102 -13.23 14.00 6.28
C SER A 102 -12.16 14.80 7.02
N ARG A 103 -11.88 14.47 8.28
CA ARG A 103 -10.90 15.19 9.11
C ARG A 103 -9.47 14.89 8.65
N PHE A 104 -9.18 13.63 8.33
CA PHE A 104 -7.91 13.22 7.76
C PHE A 104 -7.67 13.86 6.38
N LYS A 105 -8.68 13.86 5.51
CA LYS A 105 -8.56 14.50 4.18
C LYS A 105 -8.27 16.00 4.31
N SER A 106 -9.00 16.72 5.16
CA SER A 106 -8.73 18.14 5.44
C SER A 106 -7.32 18.38 6.02
N MET A 107 -6.83 17.46 6.86
CA MET A 107 -5.48 17.52 7.44
C MET A 107 -4.39 17.45 6.36
N CYS A 108 -4.55 16.54 5.39
CA CYS A 108 -3.66 16.36 4.26
C CYS A 108 -3.72 17.56 3.29
N GLU A 109 -4.93 18.00 2.92
CA GLU A 109 -5.15 19.14 2.04
C GLU A 109 -4.55 20.44 2.60
N ALA A 110 -4.76 20.72 3.88
CA ALA A 110 -4.22 21.92 4.54
C ALA A 110 -2.68 21.97 4.58
N ARG A 111 -2.02 20.82 4.43
CA ARG A 111 -0.56 20.68 4.40
C ARG A 111 0.00 20.43 3.01
N GLY A 112 -0.85 20.39 1.99
CA GLY A 112 -0.44 20.10 0.62
C GLY A 112 0.05 18.67 0.40
N LEU A 113 -0.36 17.71 1.24
CA LEU A 113 -0.03 16.29 1.06
C LEU A 113 -1.14 15.61 0.23
N PRO A 114 -0.86 15.08 -0.98
CA PRO A 114 -1.86 14.36 -1.77
C PRO A 114 -2.31 13.08 -1.05
N ALA A 115 -3.62 12.86 -0.98
CA ALA A 115 -4.22 11.65 -0.44
C ALA A 115 -5.34 11.18 -1.38
N VAL A 116 -5.35 9.88 -1.70
CA VAL A 116 -6.34 9.28 -2.60
C VAL A 116 -7.04 8.15 -1.84
N ARG A 117 -8.38 8.15 -1.87
CA ARG A 117 -9.16 7.02 -1.36
C ARG A 117 -9.11 5.91 -2.41
N ILE A 118 -8.54 4.77 -2.04
CA ILE A 118 -8.36 3.64 -2.97
C ILE A 118 -9.20 2.41 -2.61
N GLY A 119 -10.12 2.49 -1.64
CA GLY A 119 -10.90 1.29 -1.29
C GLY A 119 -11.64 1.36 0.03
N VAL A 120 -11.96 0.17 0.54
CA VAL A 120 -12.60 -0.06 1.84
C VAL A 120 -12.17 -1.42 2.40
N VAL A 121 -11.95 -1.47 3.72
CA VAL A 121 -11.75 -2.72 4.45
C VAL A 121 -13.12 -3.33 4.76
N ASP A 122 -13.25 -4.65 4.62
CA ASP A 122 -14.47 -5.39 4.91
C ASP A 122 -14.17 -6.54 5.89
N GLN A 123 -14.65 -6.40 7.13
CA GLN A 123 -14.46 -7.39 8.20
C GLN A 123 -15.21 -8.71 7.93
N GLY A 124 -16.19 -8.71 7.02
CA GLY A 124 -16.88 -9.93 6.61
C GLY A 124 -16.22 -10.64 5.43
N SER A 125 -15.18 -10.04 4.84
CA SER A 125 -14.47 -10.58 3.68
C SER A 125 -13.18 -11.28 4.11
N ASP A 126 -12.89 -12.40 3.47
CA ASP A 126 -11.66 -13.19 3.60
C ASP A 126 -10.79 -13.10 2.33
N ALA A 127 -10.90 -12.03 1.56
CA ALA A 127 -10.15 -11.84 0.32
C ALA A 127 -9.68 -10.40 0.11
N VAL A 128 -8.60 -10.24 -0.65
CA VAL A 128 -8.20 -8.97 -1.25
C VAL A 128 -8.77 -8.94 -2.67
N GLU A 129 -9.67 -7.99 -2.92
CA GLU A 129 -10.22 -7.72 -4.26
C GLU A 129 -9.63 -6.42 -4.80
N VAL A 130 -9.05 -6.47 -6.00
CA VAL A 130 -8.80 -5.29 -6.82
C VAL A 130 -9.86 -5.23 -7.91
N GLN A 131 -10.79 -4.29 -7.76
CA GLN A 131 -12.03 -4.25 -8.53
C GLN A 131 -11.76 -4.26 -10.04
N GLY A 132 -12.36 -5.24 -10.73
CA GLY A 132 -12.25 -5.39 -12.19
C GLY A 132 -10.95 -6.04 -12.68
N LEU A 133 -10.03 -6.41 -11.77
CA LEU A 133 -8.75 -7.06 -12.13
C LEU A 133 -8.65 -8.48 -11.57
N PHE A 134 -8.66 -8.63 -10.24
CA PHE A 134 -8.47 -9.93 -9.58
C PHE A 134 -8.97 -9.93 -8.14
N THR A 135 -9.21 -11.13 -7.61
CA THR A 135 -9.53 -11.39 -6.21
C THR A 135 -8.70 -12.57 -5.74
N VAL A 136 -8.02 -12.42 -4.60
CA VAL A 136 -7.20 -13.48 -4.00
C VAL A 136 -7.62 -13.72 -2.54
N PRO A 137 -7.95 -14.95 -2.13
CA PRO A 137 -8.26 -15.27 -0.74
C PRO A 137 -7.08 -15.02 0.20
N LEU A 138 -7.36 -14.58 1.43
CA LEU A 138 -6.34 -14.40 2.47
C LEU A 138 -5.63 -15.71 2.81
N SER A 139 -6.29 -16.86 2.69
CA SER A 139 -5.68 -18.17 2.90
C SER A 139 -4.55 -18.45 1.90
N GLU A 140 -4.76 -18.14 0.63
CA GLU A 140 -3.76 -18.32 -0.43
C GLU A 140 -2.60 -17.33 -0.27
N LEU A 141 -2.90 -16.06 0.04
CA LEU A 141 -1.88 -15.04 0.34
C LEU A 141 -1.01 -15.47 1.53
N ARG A 142 -1.65 -15.99 2.58
CA ARG A 142 -0.96 -16.46 3.79
C ARG A 142 -0.05 -17.64 3.49
N GLU A 143 -0.55 -18.67 2.80
CA GLU A 143 0.25 -19.84 2.43
C GLU A 143 1.46 -19.42 1.58
N THR A 144 1.26 -18.54 0.61
CA THR A 144 2.32 -18.07 -0.28
C THR A 144 3.40 -17.30 0.50
N SER A 145 2.99 -16.39 1.38
CA SER A 145 3.91 -15.56 2.16
C SER A 145 4.65 -16.36 3.24
N GLU A 146 3.95 -17.20 4.00
CA GLU A 146 4.51 -17.86 5.18
C GLU A 146 5.29 -19.14 4.83
N SER A 147 5.07 -19.74 3.65
CA SER A 147 5.74 -20.99 3.26
C SER A 147 7.22 -20.83 2.88
N VAL A 148 7.68 -19.62 2.58
CA VAL A 148 9.05 -19.38 2.09
C VAL A 148 10.10 -19.79 3.12
N LEU A 149 9.99 -19.31 4.35
CA LEU A 149 10.99 -19.60 5.39
C LEU A 149 10.98 -21.08 5.80
N PRO A 150 9.84 -21.72 6.11
CA PRO A 150 9.80 -23.16 6.39
C PRO A 150 10.36 -24.01 5.25
N ARG A 151 10.08 -23.65 3.99
CA ARG A 151 10.61 -24.38 2.82
C ARG A 151 12.13 -24.28 2.70
N LEU A 152 12.72 -23.16 3.09
CA LEU A 152 14.17 -22.94 2.99
C LEU A 152 14.94 -23.41 4.23
N PHE A 153 14.31 -23.37 5.41
CA PHE A 153 15.01 -23.52 6.69
C PHE A 153 14.50 -24.66 7.58
N GLY A 154 13.40 -25.34 7.22
CA GLY A 154 12.77 -26.40 8.02
C GLY A 154 12.00 -25.85 9.22
#